data_AF-A0A1S4ES93-F1
#
_entry.id   AF-A0A1S4ES93-F1
#
_cell.length_a   1.000
_cell.length_b   1.000
_cell.length_c   1.000
_cell.angle_alpha   90.00
_cell.angle_beta   90.00
_cell.angle_gamma   90.00
#
_symmetry.space_group_name_H-M   'P 1'
#
loop_
_entity.id
_entity.type
_entity.pdbx_description
1 polymer ?
#
loop_
_entity_poly.entity_id
_entity_poly.type
_entity_poly.pdbx_seq_one_letter_code
_entity_poly.pdbx_strand_id
1 'polypeptide(L)'
;MFSCVRELRNTIPSNDFTVSVKVRLLGSIEKTIHLCQQLEKCGVSFITVHARTAAQKHEPIDTKALRILKDHVSIPIIANGDVFSLRDADRLYES
;
A
#
# COMPACT_ATOMS: atom_id res chain seq x y z
N MET A 1 9.36 4.54 12.69
CA MET A 1 9.01 4.40 11.25
C MET A 1 8.44 5.70 10.69
N PHE A 2 7.39 6.27 11.28
CA PHE A 2 6.74 7.51 10.80
C PHE A 2 7.67 8.74 10.76
N SER A 3 8.57 8.87 11.73
CA SER A 3 9.58 9.94 11.74
C SER A 3 10.47 9.88 10.50
N CYS A 4 10.88 8.69 10.07
CA CYS A 4 11.76 8.52 8.91
C CYS A 4 11.05 8.84 7.59
N VAL A 5 9.82 8.38 7.40
CA VAL A 5 9.05 8.66 6.17
C VAL A 5 8.73 10.15 6.06
N ARG A 6 8.31 10.78 7.16
CA ARG A 6 8.02 12.22 7.19
C ARG A 6 9.27 13.05 6.95
N GLU A 7 10.39 12.69 7.58
CA GLU A 7 11.66 13.38 7.37
C GLU A 7 12.10 13.28 5.91
N LEU A 8 12.07 12.07 5.33
CA LEU A 8 12.38 11.87 3.91
C LEU A 8 11.48 12.71 2.99
N ARG A 9 10.17 12.79 3.27
CA ARG A 9 9.28 13.64 2.48
C ARG A 9 9.65 15.12 2.61
N ASN A 10 10.02 15.58 3.80
CA ASN A 10 10.40 16.97 4.05
C ASN A 10 11.75 17.35 3.42
N THR A 11 12.69 16.41 3.27
CA THR A 11 14.00 16.70 2.67
C THR A 11 13.98 16.76 1.15
N ILE A 12 12.93 16.24 0.49
CA ILE A 12 12.77 16.34 -0.96
C ILE A 12 12.11 17.68 -1.29
N PRO A 13 12.86 18.64 -1.88
CA PRO A 13 12.46 20.04 -1.96
C PRO A 13 11.42 20.33 -3.04
N SER A 14 11.24 19.41 -4.00
CA SER A 14 10.26 19.54 -5.07
C SER A 14 9.14 18.51 -4.94
N ASN A 15 7.93 18.95 -5.27
CA ASN A 15 6.77 18.08 -5.45
C ASN A 15 6.81 17.31 -6.78
N ASP A 16 7.82 17.55 -7.63
CA ASP A 16 8.03 16.80 -8.88
C ASP A 16 8.45 15.34 -8.62
N PHE A 17 8.93 15.05 -7.40
CA PHE A 17 9.35 13.71 -7.00
C PHE A 17 8.30 13.05 -6.13
N THR A 18 7.96 11.82 -6.48
CA THR A 18 7.08 10.97 -5.68
C THR A 18 7.85 10.33 -4.53
N VAL A 19 7.24 10.27 -3.34
CA VAL A 19 7.71 9.44 -2.21
C VAL A 19 6.66 8.39 -1.96
N SER A 20 7.03 7.12 -2.02
CA SER A 20 6.09 6.02 -1.82
C SER A 20 6.63 5.01 -0.82
N VAL A 21 5.72 4.20 -0.28
CA VAL A 21 6.07 3.14 0.67
C VAL A 21 5.43 1.84 0.20
N LYS A 22 6.20 0.74 0.28
CA LYS A 22 5.69 -0.61 0.06
C LYS A 22 5.47 -1.30 1.40
N VAL A 23 4.28 -1.85 1.59
CA VAL A 23 3.91 -2.58 2.81
C VAL A 23 3.36 -3.97 2.50
N ARG A 24 3.24 -4.78 3.54
CA ARG A 24 2.49 -6.04 3.60
C ARG A 24 1.33 -5.87 4.59
N LEU A 25 0.34 -6.76 4.51
CA LEU A 25 -0.74 -6.79 5.51
C LEU A 25 -0.16 -7.09 6.90
N LEU A 26 -0.71 -6.42 7.92
CA LEU A 26 -0.44 -6.73 9.32
C LEU A 26 -1.40 -7.82 9.80
N GLY A 27 -1.20 -8.31 11.03
CA GLY A 27 -2.00 -9.40 11.60
C GLY A 27 -3.51 -9.12 11.74
N SER A 28 -3.96 -7.89 11.46
CA SER A 28 -5.38 -7.56 11.29
C SER A 28 -5.55 -6.44 10.26
N ILE A 29 -6.74 -6.35 9.66
CA ILE A 29 -7.04 -5.33 8.66
C ILE A 29 -7.04 -3.92 9.28
N GLU A 30 -7.51 -3.77 10.52
CA GLU A 30 -7.56 -2.49 11.25
C GLU A 30 -6.16 -1.94 11.50
N LYS A 31 -5.20 -2.81 11.85
CA LYS A 31 -3.79 -2.42 12.00
C LYS A 31 -3.22 -1.95 10.67
N THR A 32 -3.58 -2.61 9.58
CA THR A 32 -3.13 -2.25 8.23
C THR A 32 -3.72 -0.92 7.78
N ILE A 33 -5.01 -0.69 8.02
CA ILE A 33 -5.69 0.60 7.78
C ILE A 33 -4.98 1.70 8.57
N HIS A 34 -4.76 1.50 9.87
CA HIS A 34 -4.10 2.49 10.72
C HIS A 34 -2.69 2.85 10.20
N LEU A 35 -1.90 1.84 9.82
CA LEU A 35 -0.59 2.05 9.21
C LEU A 35 -0.69 2.89 7.93
N CYS A 36 -1.62 2.56 7.03
CA CYS A 36 -1.75 3.27 5.75
C CYS A 36 -2.20 4.73 5.95
N GLN A 37 -3.14 4.98 6.87
CA GLN A 37 -3.57 6.34 7.23
C GLN A 37 -2.43 7.16 7.86
N GLN A 38 -1.55 6.53 8.66
CA GLN A 38 -0.38 7.21 9.20
C GLN A 38 0.65 7.55 8.11
N LEU A 39 0.87 6.64 7.14
CA LEU A 39 1.74 6.88 6.00
C LEU A 39 1.19 8.00 5.10
N GLU A 40 -0.11 8.02 4.85
CA GLU A 40 -0.81 9.11 4.16
C GLU A 40 -0.55 10.46 4.85
N LYS A 41 -0.70 10.52 6.18
CA LYS A 41 -0.40 11.73 6.97
C LYS A 41 1.08 12.15 6.93
N CYS A 42 1.99 11.26 6.55
CA CYS A 42 3.40 11.61 6.32
C CYS A 42 3.62 12.30 4.97
N GLY A 43 2.62 12.35 4.09
CA GLY A 43 2.70 13.00 2.78
C GLY A 43 3.27 12.10 1.68
N VAL A 44 3.11 10.77 1.80
CA VAL A 44 3.49 9.86 0.71
C VAL A 44 2.55 10.03 -0.48
N SER A 45 3.10 9.96 -1.70
CA SER A 45 2.38 10.12 -2.96
C SER A 45 1.47 8.92 -3.27
N PHE A 46 1.87 7.71 -2.86
CA PHE A 46 1.08 6.48 -2.99
C PHE A 46 1.64 5.38 -2.07
N ILE A 47 0.85 4.34 -1.84
CA ILE A 47 1.26 3.16 -1.08
C ILE A 47 1.13 1.91 -1.96
N THR A 48 2.19 1.12 -2.05
CA THR A 48 2.12 -0.21 -2.67
C THR A 48 1.82 -1.26 -1.60
N VAL A 49 0.72 -1.99 -1.74
CA VAL A 49 0.30 -3.01 -0.78
C VAL A 49 0.47 -4.38 -1.41
N HIS A 50 1.41 -5.16 -0.88
CA HIS A 50 1.39 -6.60 -1.11
C HIS A 50 0.35 -7.20 -0.17
N ALA A 51 -0.78 -7.64 -0.71
CA ALA A 51 -1.92 -8.13 0.05
C ALA A 51 -1.71 -9.54 0.64
N ARG A 52 -0.55 -9.75 1.26
CA ARG A 52 -0.17 -10.87 2.12
C ARG A 52 0.44 -10.31 3.38
N THR A 53 0.25 -11.03 4.47
CA THR A 53 1.12 -10.93 5.64
C THR A 53 2.51 -11.48 5.33
N ALA A 54 3.48 -11.19 6.20
CA ALA A 54 4.81 -11.78 6.06
C ALA A 54 4.80 -13.32 6.20
N ALA A 55 3.94 -13.85 7.08
CA ALA A 55 3.85 -15.28 7.37
C ALA A 55 3.28 -16.10 6.20
N GLN A 56 2.39 -15.51 5.40
CA GLN A 56 1.75 -16.16 4.25
C GLN A 56 2.71 -16.52 3.11
N LYS A 57 3.91 -15.93 3.02
CA LYS A 57 4.90 -16.23 1.96
C LYS A 57 4.30 -16.21 0.53
N HIS A 58 3.91 -17.39 0.02
CA HIS A 58 3.41 -17.65 -1.33
C HIS A 58 1.91 -17.97 -1.41
N GLU A 59 1.16 -17.90 -0.29
CA GLU A 59 -0.31 -18.03 -0.31
C GLU A 59 -0.97 -16.98 -1.23
N PRO A 60 -2.18 -17.21 -1.76
CA PRO A 60 -2.90 -16.22 -2.55
C PRO A 60 -3.05 -14.86 -1.85
N ILE A 61 -3.04 -13.77 -2.62
CA ILE A 61 -3.30 -12.42 -2.07
C ILE A 61 -4.75 -12.26 -1.61
N ASP A 62 -4.95 -11.43 -0.59
CA ASP A 62 -6.27 -11.01 -0.12
C ASP A 62 -6.75 -9.74 -0.86
N THR A 63 -7.49 -9.93 -1.95
CA THR A 63 -8.05 -8.82 -2.74
C THR A 63 -9.10 -8.02 -1.98
N LYS A 64 -9.81 -8.64 -1.02
CA LYS A 64 -10.80 -7.95 -0.18
C LYS A 64 -10.12 -6.92 0.72
N ALA A 65 -8.93 -7.25 1.25
CA ALA A 65 -8.14 -6.30 2.03
C ALA A 65 -7.76 -5.05 1.22
N LEU A 66 -7.39 -5.20 -0.06
CA LEU A 66 -7.08 -4.05 -0.94
C LEU A 66 -8.28 -3.12 -1.10
N ARG A 67 -9.47 -3.68 -1.30
CA ARG A 67 -10.72 -2.92 -1.43
C ARG A 67 -11.05 -2.16 -0.15
N ILE A 68 -10.96 -2.82 1.00
CA ILE A 68 -11.16 -2.16 2.30
C ILE A 68 -10.16 -1.02 2.49
N LEU A 69 -8.89 -1.21 2.14
CA LEU A 69 -7.88 -0.15 2.26
C LEU A 69 -8.19 1.06 1.36
N LYS A 70 -8.64 0.82 0.13
CA LYS A 70 -9.05 1.87 -0.82
C LYS A 70 -10.20 2.72 -0.26
N ASP A 71 -11.11 2.13 0.51
CA ASP A 71 -12.23 2.85 1.13
C ASP A 71 -11.80 3.73 2.34
N HIS A 72 -10.60 3.51 2.90
CA HIS A 72 -10.14 4.15 4.14
C HIS A 72 -8.93 5.10 3.97
N VAL A 73 -8.39 5.20 2.77
CA VAL A 73 -7.19 5.98 2.43
C VAL A 73 -7.47 6.76 1.15
N SER A 74 -7.11 8.04 1.11
CA SER A 74 -7.43 8.94 -0.02
C SER A 74 -6.33 8.94 -1.09
N ILE A 75 -5.09 8.62 -0.73
CA ILE A 75 -3.98 8.48 -1.69
C ILE A 75 -4.04 7.15 -2.47
N PRO A 76 -3.45 7.08 -3.68
CA PRO A 76 -3.46 5.87 -4.49
C PRO A 76 -2.85 4.65 -3.78
N ILE A 77 -3.55 3.52 -3.90
CA ILE A 77 -3.07 2.18 -3.51
C ILE A 77 -2.64 1.45 -4.79
N ILE A 78 -1.39 0.97 -4.83
CA ILE A 78 -0.91 0.07 -5.88
C ILE A 78 -0.96 -1.36 -5.36
N ALA A 79 -1.78 -2.20 -5.98
CA ALA A 79 -1.89 -3.61 -5.63
C ALA A 79 -0.63 -4.39 -6.07
N ASN A 80 -0.16 -5.31 -5.23
CA ASN A 80 1.00 -6.15 -5.52
C ASN A 80 0.77 -7.62 -5.12
N GLY A 81 1.11 -8.54 -6.03
CA GLY A 81 1.05 -9.99 -5.85
C GLY A 81 0.08 -10.66 -6.82
N ASP A 82 0.33 -11.94 -7.13
CA ASP A 82 -0.49 -12.79 -8.02
C ASP A 82 -0.84 -12.22 -9.40
N VAL A 83 0.05 -11.39 -9.97
CA VAL A 83 -0.03 -10.91 -11.35
C VAL A 83 1.10 -11.56 -12.15
N PHE A 84 0.76 -12.50 -13.04
CA PHE A 84 1.72 -13.21 -13.91
C PHE A 84 1.48 -12.94 -15.40
N SER A 85 0.35 -12.33 -15.73
CA SER A 85 -0.04 -11.94 -17.08
C SER A 85 -0.78 -10.61 -17.05
N LEU A 86 -0.92 -9.98 -18.23
CA LEU A 86 -1.73 -8.77 -18.39
C LEU A 86 -3.18 -9.01 -17.92
N ARG A 87 -3.74 -10.18 -18.23
CA ARG A 87 -5.09 -10.57 -17.83
C ARG A 87 -5.26 -10.63 -16.31
N ASP A 88 -4.23 -11.04 -15.57
CA ASP A 88 -4.27 -11.04 -14.10
C ASP A 88 -4.24 -9.61 -13.55
N ALA A 89 -3.49 -8.71 -14.20
CA ALA A 89 -3.46 -7.29 -13.85
C ALA A 89 -4.83 -6.65 -14.05
N ASP A 90 -5.49 -6.91 -15.19
CA ASP A 90 -6.82 -6.39 -15.50
C ASP A 90 -7.86 -6.86 -14.46
N ARG A 91 -7.85 -8.17 -14.15
CA ARG A 91 -8.73 -8.75 -13.13
C ARG A 91 -8.53 -8.15 -11.75
N LEU A 92 -7.28 -7.88 -11.36
CA LEU A 92 -6.96 -7.28 -10.07
C LEU A 92 -7.33 -5.80 -10.01
N TYR A 93 -7.26 -5.10 -11.14
CA TYR A 93 -7.67 -3.69 -11.24
C TYR A 93 -9.20 -3.54 -11.14
N GLU A 94 -9.95 -4.50 -11.69
CA GLU A 94 -11.42 -4.49 -11.71
C GLU A 94 -12.07 -4.94 -10.38
N SER A 95 -11.35 -5.62 -9.49
CA SER A 95 -11.87 -6.20 -8.23
C SER A 95 -12.12 -5.19 -7.11
#